data_AF-A0A0F9QQW9-F1
#
_entry.id   AF-A0A0F9QQW9-F1
#
_cell.length_a   1.000
_cell.length_b   1.000
_cell.length_c   1.000
_cell.angle_alpha   90.00
_cell.angle_beta   90.00
_cell.angle_gamma   90.00
#
_symmetry.space_group_name_H-M   'P 1'
#
loop_
_entity.id
_entity.type
_entity.pdbx_description
1 polymer ?
#
loop_
_entity_poly.entity_id
_entity_poly.type
_entity_poly.pdbx_seq_one_letter_code
_entity_poly.pdbx_strand_id
1 'polypeptide(L)'
;MTDIMDVTTEPAKPAQTTAPVTEPSQWMPLDDEFRNSAPDNVKDLIAKKGYTHLGQIFDSYSELETFKGVGEHLVIPESEDAEGWENVYKQLGRPETFDKYELTYEGNVEISEELTGQFKQFAHGLGLTQKQFDSIIKFQLDAVGAQTEAFDNQLATTKEENIQALKQKWGEANYEVKVKGARIIADSLGIYQTLEAKGLASDPDIINMLDTIASRTTEDVI
;
A
#
# COMPACT_ATOMS: atom_id res chain seq x y z
N MET A 1 -75.98 24.29 -20.47
CA MET A 1 -75.66 25.49 -21.27
C MET A 1 -74.17 25.51 -21.47
N THR A 2 -73.78 25.92 -22.67
CA THR A 2 -72.67 25.41 -23.48
C THR A 2 -71.30 25.91 -23.07
N ASP A 3 -70.34 24.99 -23.07
CA ASP A 3 -68.90 25.21 -23.10
C ASP A 3 -68.41 24.72 -24.47
N ILE A 4 -67.65 25.54 -25.19
CA ILE A 4 -66.44 25.21 -25.95
C ILE A 4 -65.92 26.49 -26.61
N MET A 5 -64.67 26.81 -26.30
CA MET A 5 -63.91 27.94 -26.83
C MET A 5 -63.51 27.67 -28.28
N ASP A 6 -63.74 28.65 -29.16
CA ASP A 6 -63.29 28.66 -30.54
C ASP A 6 -61.91 29.31 -30.64
N VAL A 7 -61.03 28.64 -31.38
CA VAL A 7 -59.62 28.99 -31.57
C VAL A 7 -59.54 30.07 -32.65
N THR A 8 -59.16 31.29 -32.25
CA THR A 8 -58.78 32.34 -33.22
C THR A 8 -57.26 32.41 -33.31
N THR A 9 -56.77 32.09 -34.50
CA THR A 9 -55.38 32.18 -34.95
C THR A 9 -54.88 33.62 -35.05
N GLU A 10 -53.73 33.92 -34.43
CA GLU A 10 -52.96 35.15 -34.67
C GLU A 10 -51.64 34.81 -35.42
N PRO A 11 -51.22 35.61 -36.42
CA PRO A 11 -50.30 35.15 -37.46
C PRO A 11 -48.82 35.15 -37.05
N ALA A 12 -48.10 34.15 -37.58
CA ALA A 12 -46.66 33.97 -37.42
C ALA A 12 -45.87 35.18 -37.96
N LYS A 13 -45.08 35.79 -37.08
CA LYS A 13 -44.02 36.73 -37.44
C LYS A 13 -42.87 35.93 -38.10
N PRO A 14 -42.40 36.30 -39.31
CA PRO A 14 -41.40 35.52 -40.02
C PRO A 14 -40.09 35.48 -39.25
N ALA A 15 -39.55 34.26 -39.12
CA ALA A 15 -38.25 33.97 -38.56
C ALA A 15 -37.18 34.81 -39.27
N GLN A 16 -36.43 35.61 -38.51
CA GLN A 16 -35.21 36.22 -39.01
C GLN A 16 -34.23 35.11 -39.39
N THR A 17 -33.78 35.22 -40.64
CA THR A 17 -32.64 34.61 -41.28
C THR A 17 -31.65 33.96 -40.31
N THR A 18 -31.50 32.65 -40.45
CA THR A 18 -30.39 31.87 -39.89
C THR A 18 -29.06 32.57 -40.19
N ALA A 19 -28.46 33.17 -39.17
CA ALA A 19 -27.04 33.48 -39.21
C ALA A 19 -26.28 32.14 -39.31
N PRO A 20 -25.21 32.06 -40.12
CA PRO A 20 -24.39 30.85 -40.17
C PRO A 20 -23.82 30.58 -38.77
N VAL A 21 -24.07 29.37 -38.27
CA VAL A 21 -23.37 28.82 -37.11
C VAL A 21 -21.96 28.47 -37.59
N THR A 22 -21.12 29.50 -37.64
CA THR A 22 -19.68 29.35 -37.59
C THR A 22 -19.29 30.18 -36.39
N GLU A 23 -19.03 29.52 -35.25
CA GLU A 23 -18.39 30.20 -34.11
C GLU A 23 -17.13 30.89 -34.64
N PRO A 24 -17.02 32.22 -34.58
CA PRO A 24 -15.78 32.87 -34.94
C PRO A 24 -14.81 32.58 -33.81
N SER A 25 -13.92 31.61 -34.02
CA SER A 25 -12.72 31.33 -33.21
C SER A 25 -11.72 32.51 -33.16
N GLN A 26 -12.17 33.72 -33.51
CA GLN A 26 -11.44 34.98 -33.55
C GLN A 26 -12.34 36.17 -33.16
N TRP A 27 -13.44 35.92 -32.43
CA TRP A 27 -14.31 36.98 -31.95
C TRP A 27 -13.55 37.97 -31.06
N MET A 28 -13.63 39.26 -31.43
CA MET A 28 -12.95 40.39 -30.79
C MET A 28 -11.43 40.20 -30.64
N PRO A 29 -10.62 40.50 -31.68
CA PRO A 29 -9.17 40.48 -31.56
C PRO A 29 -8.70 41.49 -30.50
N LEU A 30 -7.70 41.12 -29.72
CA LEU A 30 -7.01 42.03 -28.82
C LEU A 30 -5.98 42.76 -29.66
N ASP A 31 -6.31 43.97 -30.11
CA ASP A 31 -5.42 44.83 -30.87
C ASP A 31 -4.52 45.67 -29.94
N ASP A 32 -3.60 46.44 -30.53
CA ASP A 32 -2.65 47.23 -29.76
C ASP A 32 -3.33 48.37 -29.00
N GLU A 33 -4.48 48.87 -29.48
CA GLU A 33 -5.25 49.90 -28.78
C GLU A 33 -5.88 49.34 -27.49
N PHE A 34 -6.46 48.14 -27.55
CA PHE A 34 -6.94 47.43 -26.37
C PHE A 34 -5.79 47.11 -25.39
N ARG A 35 -4.67 46.57 -25.90
CA ARG A 35 -3.51 46.25 -25.07
C ARG A 35 -2.93 47.49 -24.38
N ASN A 36 -2.90 48.63 -25.05
CA ASN A 36 -2.32 49.85 -24.49
C ASN A 36 -3.23 50.56 -23.50
N SER A 37 -4.55 50.44 -23.65
CA SER A 37 -5.56 51.01 -22.76
C SER A 37 -5.85 50.16 -21.52
N ALA A 38 -5.47 48.87 -21.52
CA ALA A 38 -5.63 48.00 -20.36
C ALA A 38 -4.73 48.39 -19.18
N PRO A 39 -5.10 48.06 -17.92
CA PRO A 39 -4.20 48.17 -16.77
C PRO A 39 -3.01 47.20 -16.85
N ASP A 40 -1.88 47.53 -16.21
CA ASP A 40 -0.63 46.75 -16.32
C ASP A 40 -0.81 45.26 -15.96
N ASN A 41 -1.57 44.96 -14.90
CA ASN A 41 -1.85 43.57 -14.49
C ASN A 41 -2.61 42.77 -15.57
N VAL A 42 -3.43 43.44 -16.40
CA VAL A 42 -4.15 42.82 -17.51
C VAL A 42 -3.24 42.65 -18.72
N LYS A 43 -2.38 43.64 -19.01
CA LYS A 43 -1.36 43.52 -20.07
C LYS A 43 -0.41 42.36 -19.81
N ASP A 44 0.09 42.25 -18.58
CA ASP A 44 0.97 41.18 -18.15
C ASP A 44 0.30 39.81 -18.26
N LEU A 45 -0.97 39.71 -17.88
CA LEU A 45 -1.74 38.46 -18.00
C LEU A 45 -1.91 38.06 -19.47
N ILE A 46 -2.33 38.99 -20.33
CA ILE A 46 -2.50 38.75 -21.78
C ILE A 46 -1.18 38.32 -22.42
N ALA A 47 -0.08 39.01 -22.11
CA ALA A 47 1.24 38.67 -22.64
C ALA A 47 1.74 37.31 -22.13
N LYS A 48 1.60 37.04 -20.83
CA LYS A 48 2.03 35.78 -20.19
C LYS A 48 1.26 34.57 -20.70
N LYS A 49 -0.04 34.72 -20.93
CA LYS A 49 -0.93 33.65 -21.39
C LYS A 49 -1.04 33.55 -22.91
N GLY A 50 -0.53 34.54 -23.64
CA GLY A 50 -0.51 34.56 -25.10
C GLY A 50 -1.89 34.77 -25.74
N TYR A 51 -2.81 35.47 -25.05
CA TYR A 51 -4.16 35.68 -25.57
C TYR A 51 -4.15 36.66 -26.76
N THR A 52 -4.78 36.24 -27.85
CA THR A 52 -4.84 36.98 -29.13
C THR A 52 -6.22 37.57 -29.39
N HIS A 53 -7.27 36.99 -28.84
CA HIS A 53 -8.65 37.45 -28.96
C HIS A 53 -9.41 37.18 -27.66
N LEU A 54 -10.47 37.97 -27.43
CA LEU A 54 -11.25 37.93 -26.19
C LEU A 54 -11.92 36.57 -25.96
N GLY A 55 -12.28 35.86 -27.04
CA GLY A 55 -12.76 34.48 -26.98
C GLY A 55 -11.85 33.56 -26.15
N GLN A 56 -10.52 33.65 -26.31
CA GLN A 56 -9.58 32.79 -25.58
C GLN A 56 -9.58 33.03 -24.06
N ILE A 57 -9.96 34.23 -23.63
CA ILE A 57 -10.06 34.56 -22.20
C ILE A 57 -11.31 33.89 -21.61
N PHE A 58 -12.44 33.97 -22.32
CA PHE A 58 -13.67 33.29 -21.92
C PHE A 58 -13.54 31.78 -22.00
N ASP A 59 -12.87 31.25 -23.03
CA ASP A 59 -12.56 29.83 -23.16
C ASP A 59 -11.68 29.38 -21.99
N SER A 60 -10.61 30.11 -21.68
CA SER A 60 -9.74 29.80 -20.55
C SER A 60 -10.47 29.86 -19.19
N TYR A 61 -11.47 30.72 -19.04
CA TYR A 61 -12.30 30.79 -17.84
C TYR A 61 -13.31 29.64 -17.79
N SER A 62 -13.98 29.34 -18.91
CA SER A 62 -14.89 28.21 -19.06
C SER A 62 -14.18 26.88 -18.83
N GLU A 63 -12.96 26.72 -19.35
CA GLU A 63 -12.09 25.58 -19.06
C GLU A 63 -11.70 25.52 -17.59
N LEU A 64 -11.51 26.66 -16.92
CA LEU A 64 -11.20 26.69 -15.49
C LEU A 64 -12.43 26.37 -14.62
N GLU A 65 -13.62 26.82 -15.00
CA GLU A 65 -14.88 26.44 -14.36
C GLU A 65 -15.22 24.98 -14.62
N THR A 66 -14.99 24.50 -15.85
CA THR A 66 -15.15 23.08 -16.22
C THR A 66 -14.12 22.25 -15.49
N PHE A 67 -12.85 22.67 -15.45
CA PHE A 67 -11.82 22.00 -14.67
C PHE A 67 -12.25 21.94 -13.22
N LYS A 68 -12.61 23.07 -12.57
CA LYS A 68 -13.10 23.13 -11.18
C LYS A 68 -14.40 22.37 -10.90
N GLY A 69 -15.23 22.15 -11.93
CA GLY A 69 -16.52 21.47 -11.85
C GLY A 69 -16.45 19.99 -12.24
N VAL A 70 -15.36 19.54 -12.86
CA VAL A 70 -15.13 18.16 -13.30
C VAL A 70 -14.12 17.51 -12.36
N GLY A 71 -14.66 16.85 -11.34
CA GLY A 71 -13.92 16.02 -10.40
C GLY A 71 -13.75 16.62 -9.00
N GLU A 72 -13.30 15.79 -8.06
CA GLU A 72 -12.86 16.27 -6.75
C GLU A 72 -11.45 16.85 -6.88
N HIS A 73 -11.30 18.13 -6.54
CA HIS A 73 -10.00 18.80 -6.51
C HIS A 73 -9.40 18.76 -5.13
N LEU A 74 -8.17 18.27 -5.05
CA LEU A 74 -7.34 18.41 -3.86
C LEU A 74 -6.74 19.81 -3.85
N VAL A 75 -7.17 20.63 -2.89
CA VAL A 75 -6.50 21.89 -2.58
C VAL A 75 -5.33 21.55 -1.66
N ILE A 76 -4.11 21.86 -2.08
CA ILE A 76 -2.92 21.68 -1.23
C ILE A 76 -2.92 22.81 -0.20
N PRO A 77 -3.09 22.52 1.10
CA PRO A 77 -3.07 23.52 2.15
C PRO A 77 -1.65 24.04 2.35
N GLU A 78 -1.53 25.18 3.04
CA GLU A 78 -0.25 25.58 3.58
C GLU A 78 0.24 24.57 4.63
N SER A 79 1.55 24.45 4.83
CA SER A 79 2.15 23.41 5.67
C SER A 79 1.69 23.43 7.13
N GLU A 80 1.19 24.56 7.62
CA GLU A 80 0.72 24.74 9.02
C GLU A 80 -0.80 24.53 9.17
N ASP A 81 -1.55 24.39 8.07
CA ASP A 81 -3.00 24.24 8.10
C ASP A 81 -3.42 22.78 8.32
N ALA A 82 -3.46 22.39 9.60
CA ALA A 82 -3.85 21.04 10.00
C ALA A 82 -5.26 20.65 9.52
N GLU A 83 -6.22 21.58 9.51
CA GLU A 83 -7.59 21.30 9.08
C GLU A 83 -7.68 21.11 7.56
N GLY A 84 -6.91 21.88 6.80
CA GLY A 84 -6.74 21.68 5.36
C GLY A 84 -6.17 20.30 5.04
N TRP A 85 -5.12 19.87 5.75
CA TRP A 85 -4.49 18.56 5.53
C TRP A 85 -5.43 17.40 5.90
N GLU A 86 -6.22 17.55 6.97
CA GLU A 86 -7.27 16.61 7.33
C GLU A 86 -8.28 16.38 6.20
N ASN A 87 -8.70 17.44 5.51
CA ASN A 87 -9.61 17.34 4.36
C ASN A 87 -8.95 16.67 3.15
N VAL A 88 -7.68 16.99 2.87
CA VAL A 88 -6.90 16.31 1.82
C VAL A 88 -6.81 14.82 2.10
N TYR A 89 -6.46 14.42 3.33
CA TYR A 89 -6.36 13.01 3.67
C TYR A 89 -7.70 12.28 3.58
N LYS A 90 -8.81 12.93 3.96
CA LYS A 90 -10.16 12.37 3.78
C LYS A 90 -10.49 12.15 2.30
N GLN A 91 -10.22 13.13 1.44
CA GLN A 91 -10.43 12.99 0.00
C GLN A 91 -9.54 11.91 -0.62
N LEU A 92 -8.33 11.71 -0.09
CA LEU A 92 -7.44 10.62 -0.52
C LEU A 92 -7.90 9.23 -0.03
N GLY A 93 -8.89 9.15 0.86
CA GLY A 93 -9.42 7.89 1.39
C GLY A 93 -8.73 7.40 2.66
N ARG A 94 -8.17 8.32 3.47
CA ARG A 94 -7.81 8.01 4.86
C ARG A 94 -9.07 7.79 5.69
N PRO A 95 -9.15 6.72 6.50
CA PRO A 95 -10.22 6.54 7.47
C PRO A 95 -10.37 7.72 8.44
N GLU A 96 -11.60 7.97 8.89
CA GLU A 96 -11.88 9.10 9.81
C GLU A 96 -11.15 8.98 11.14
N THR A 97 -11.02 7.76 11.67
CA THR A 97 -10.31 7.46 12.91
C THR A 97 -9.39 6.27 12.70
N PHE A 98 -8.36 6.13 13.55
CA PHE A 98 -7.43 5.00 13.47
C PHE A 98 -8.14 3.65 13.67
N ASP A 99 -9.21 3.57 14.45
CA ASP A 99 -9.94 2.31 14.69
C ASP A 99 -10.62 1.76 13.43
N LYS A 100 -10.94 2.64 12.46
CA LYS A 100 -11.63 2.28 11.22
C LYS A 100 -10.73 1.62 10.17
N TYR A 101 -9.43 1.50 10.40
CA TYR A 101 -8.61 0.66 9.55
C TYR A 101 -9.03 -0.80 9.71
N GLU A 102 -9.36 -1.44 8.61
CA GLU A 102 -9.62 -2.87 8.55
C GLU A 102 -8.32 -3.61 8.22
N LEU A 103 -8.10 -4.78 8.80
CA LEU A 103 -6.96 -5.62 8.46
C LEU A 103 -7.44 -6.68 7.49
N THR A 104 -7.16 -6.53 6.20
CA THR A 104 -7.47 -7.55 5.20
C THR A 104 -6.20 -8.35 4.87
N TYR A 105 -5.80 -9.24 5.78
CA TYR A 105 -4.71 -10.18 5.54
C TYR A 105 -5.22 -11.62 5.59
N GLU A 106 -4.92 -12.40 4.55
CA GLU A 106 -5.39 -13.80 4.39
C GLU A 106 -4.27 -14.84 4.59
N GLY A 107 -3.11 -14.44 5.12
CA GLY A 107 -1.99 -15.37 5.33
C GLY A 107 -1.97 -16.02 6.72
N ASN A 108 -1.05 -16.97 6.90
CA ASN A 108 -0.91 -17.77 8.13
C ASN A 108 -0.09 -17.09 9.24
N VAL A 109 0.44 -15.89 8.99
CA VAL A 109 1.23 -15.16 9.99
C VAL A 109 0.28 -14.38 10.90
N GLU A 110 0.19 -14.79 12.16
CA GLU A 110 -0.56 -14.04 13.17
C GLU A 110 0.18 -12.76 13.56
N ILE A 111 -0.56 -11.65 13.62
CA ILE A 111 -0.06 -10.37 14.13
C ILE A 111 -0.68 -10.12 15.50
N SER A 112 0.10 -9.57 16.43
CA SER A 112 -0.43 -9.22 17.74
C SER A 112 -1.40 -8.03 17.64
N GLU A 113 -2.50 -8.08 18.40
CA GLU A 113 -3.47 -6.98 18.44
C GLU A 113 -2.84 -5.66 18.87
N GLU A 114 -1.85 -5.70 19.76
CA GLU A 114 -1.10 -4.51 20.21
C GLU A 114 -0.34 -3.85 19.05
N LEU A 115 0.39 -4.65 18.26
CA LEU A 115 1.14 -4.13 17.11
C LEU A 115 0.21 -3.59 16.04
N THR A 116 -0.91 -4.28 15.78
CA THR A 116 -1.95 -3.78 14.89
C THR A 116 -2.51 -2.45 15.38
N GLY A 117 -2.83 -2.31 16.67
CA GLY A 117 -3.33 -1.07 17.25
C GLY A 117 -2.34 0.09 17.11
N GLN A 118 -1.06 -0.15 17.41
CA GLN A 118 0.01 0.85 17.23
C GLN A 118 0.16 1.25 15.76
N PHE A 119 0.11 0.29 14.84
CA PHE A 119 0.23 0.57 13.41
C PHE A 119 -0.96 1.35 12.87
N LYS A 120 -2.19 1.07 13.34
CA LYS A 120 -3.38 1.87 12.99
C LYS A 120 -3.23 3.33 13.40
N GLN A 121 -2.72 3.59 14.61
CA GLN A 121 -2.47 4.97 15.09
C GLN A 121 -1.39 5.66 14.25
N PHE A 122 -0.30 4.97 13.96
CA PHE A 122 0.76 5.47 13.10
C PHE A 122 0.26 5.79 11.68
N ALA A 123 -0.52 4.88 11.09
CA ALA A 123 -1.09 5.04 9.76
C ALA A 123 -2.03 6.25 9.68
N HIS A 124 -2.89 6.44 10.68
CA HIS A 124 -3.80 7.59 10.75
C HIS A 124 -3.01 8.91 10.85
N GLY A 125 -2.01 8.95 11.73
CA GLY A 125 -1.15 10.13 11.92
C GLY A 125 -0.33 10.50 10.69
N LEU A 126 0.04 9.53 9.85
CA LEU A 126 0.73 9.77 8.58
C LEU A 126 -0.20 10.05 7.39
N GLY A 127 -1.51 9.97 7.59
CA GLY A 127 -2.45 10.24 6.51
C GLY A 127 -2.70 9.06 5.56
N LEU A 128 -2.34 7.83 5.96
CA LEU A 128 -2.35 6.68 5.04
C LEU A 128 -3.78 6.27 4.64
N THR A 129 -3.96 5.90 3.39
CA THR A 129 -5.25 5.34 2.92
C THR A 129 -5.39 3.89 3.37
N GLN A 130 -6.63 3.38 3.42
CA GLN A 130 -6.89 1.96 3.73
C GLN A 130 -6.08 1.03 2.82
N LYS A 131 -6.04 1.31 1.51
CA LYS A 131 -5.28 0.53 0.53
C LYS A 131 -3.78 0.52 0.82
N GLN A 132 -3.20 1.65 1.22
CA GLN A 132 -1.78 1.75 1.58
C GLN A 132 -1.49 0.95 2.86
N PHE A 133 -2.36 1.07 3.87
CA PHE A 133 -2.30 0.29 5.10
C PHE A 133 -2.25 -1.22 4.80
N ASP A 134 -3.22 -1.73 4.04
CA ASP A 134 -3.28 -3.15 3.67
C ASP A 134 -2.05 -3.61 2.89
N SER A 135 -1.56 -2.78 1.97
CA SER A 135 -0.40 -3.11 1.14
C SER A 135 0.89 -3.21 1.96
N ILE A 136 1.09 -2.31 2.92
CA ILE A 136 2.26 -2.31 3.80
C ILE A 136 2.24 -3.54 4.70
N ILE A 137 1.08 -3.85 5.29
CA ILE A 137 0.94 -5.02 6.16
C ILE A 137 1.16 -6.29 5.37
N LYS A 138 0.52 -6.42 4.20
CA LYS A 138 0.72 -7.56 3.31
C LYS A 138 2.19 -7.77 2.98
N PHE A 139 2.90 -6.71 2.57
CA PHE A 139 4.32 -6.79 2.26
C PHE A 139 5.14 -7.30 3.46
N GLN A 140 4.92 -6.74 4.65
CA GLN A 140 5.66 -7.12 5.85
C GLN A 140 5.38 -8.56 6.26
N LEU A 141 4.11 -8.99 6.26
CA LEU A 141 3.73 -10.33 6.66
C LEU A 141 4.17 -11.38 5.63
N ASP A 142 4.07 -11.08 4.33
CA ASP A 142 4.59 -11.95 3.27
C ASP A 142 6.12 -12.10 3.39
N ALA A 143 6.84 -11.02 3.75
CA ALA A 143 8.28 -11.07 4.00
C ALA A 143 8.65 -11.93 5.22
N VAL A 144 7.89 -11.84 6.30
CA VAL A 144 8.07 -12.69 7.51
C VAL A 144 7.77 -14.15 7.18
N GLY A 145 6.71 -14.43 6.43
CA GLY A 145 6.37 -15.77 5.97
C GLY A 145 7.49 -16.39 5.12
N ALA A 146 7.99 -15.63 4.14
CA ALA A 146 9.10 -16.05 3.28
C ALA A 146 10.41 -16.28 4.07
N GLN A 147 10.69 -15.46 5.08
CA GLN A 147 11.85 -15.66 5.96
C GLN A 147 11.72 -16.94 6.80
N THR A 148 10.52 -17.21 7.31
CA THR A 148 10.25 -18.43 8.09
C THR A 148 10.42 -19.67 7.23
N GLU A 149 9.84 -19.68 6.02
CA GLU A 149 9.99 -20.78 5.07
C GLU A 149 11.46 -20.98 4.65
N ALA A 150 12.19 -19.89 4.40
CA ALA A 150 13.62 -19.97 4.09
C ALA A 150 14.43 -20.54 5.25
N PHE A 151 14.12 -20.16 6.48
CA PHE A 151 14.76 -20.71 7.68
C PHE A 151 14.47 -22.20 7.84
N ASP A 152 13.22 -22.63 7.68
CA ASP A 152 12.82 -24.03 7.78
C ASP A 152 13.51 -24.89 6.71
N ASN A 153 13.58 -24.39 5.47
CA ASN A 153 14.30 -25.05 4.37
C ASN A 153 15.80 -25.16 4.65
N GLN A 154 16.41 -24.11 5.20
CA GLN A 154 17.82 -24.12 5.61
C GLN A 154 18.04 -25.15 6.73
N LEU A 155 17.16 -25.19 7.73
CA LEU A 155 17.23 -26.15 8.83
C LEU A 155 17.14 -27.59 8.31
N ALA A 156 16.22 -27.86 7.38
CA ALA A 156 16.05 -29.17 6.76
C ALA A 156 17.30 -29.59 5.95
N THR A 157 17.86 -28.67 5.18
CA THR A 157 19.09 -28.91 4.40
C THR A 157 20.28 -29.19 5.31
N THR A 158 20.51 -28.34 6.33
CA THR A 158 21.58 -28.54 7.31
C THR A 158 21.41 -29.86 8.06
N LYS A 159 20.19 -30.25 8.41
CA LYS A 159 19.91 -31.55 9.03
C LYS A 159 20.31 -32.71 8.11
N GLU A 160 19.98 -32.64 6.83
CA GLU A 160 20.34 -33.68 5.87
C GLU A 160 21.86 -33.77 5.66
N GLU A 161 22.55 -32.63 5.55
CA GLU A 161 24.01 -32.56 5.47
C GLU A 161 24.68 -33.17 6.71
N ASN A 162 24.17 -32.84 7.91
CA ASN A 162 24.67 -33.38 9.17
C ASN A 162 24.47 -34.90 9.27
N ILE A 163 23.30 -35.40 8.84
CA ILE A 163 23.04 -36.85 8.78
C ILE A 163 24.04 -37.54 7.86
N GLN A 164 24.30 -36.98 6.67
CA GLN A 164 25.28 -37.54 5.73
C GLN A 164 26.70 -37.53 6.32
N ALA A 165 27.12 -36.44 6.96
CA ALA A 165 28.43 -36.34 7.60
C ALA A 165 28.60 -37.39 8.72
N LEU A 166 27.57 -37.59 9.53
CA LEU A 166 27.57 -38.61 10.60
C LEU A 166 27.60 -40.04 10.07
N LYS A 167 26.82 -40.33 9.01
CA LYS A 167 26.86 -41.63 8.33
C LYS A 167 28.23 -41.92 7.73
N GLN A 168 28.88 -40.93 7.14
CA GLN A 168 30.26 -41.06 6.64
C GLN A 168 31.27 -41.31 7.77
N LYS A 169 31.12 -40.63 8.91
CA LYS A 169 32.05 -40.74 10.06
C LYS A 169 31.94 -42.07 10.80
N TRP A 170 30.72 -42.58 11.02
CA TRP A 170 30.48 -43.75 11.88
C TRP A 170 30.11 -45.02 11.11
N GLY A 171 29.73 -44.89 9.84
CA GLY A 171 29.11 -45.96 9.06
C GLY A 171 27.63 -46.15 9.41
N GLU A 172 26.84 -46.58 8.42
CA GLU A 172 25.37 -46.73 8.51
C GLU A 172 24.93 -47.54 9.75
N ALA A 173 25.67 -48.60 10.10
CA ALA A 173 25.34 -49.50 11.20
C ALA A 173 25.54 -48.89 12.59
N ASN A 174 26.55 -48.02 12.78
CA ASN A 174 26.82 -47.40 14.08
C ASN A 174 26.10 -46.05 14.24
N TYR A 175 25.70 -45.43 13.14
CA TYR A 175 24.94 -44.19 13.13
C TYR A 175 23.67 -44.29 13.99
N GLU A 176 22.83 -45.28 13.72
CA GLU A 176 21.56 -45.49 14.44
C GLU A 176 21.77 -45.72 15.95
N VAL A 177 22.82 -46.48 16.31
CA VAL A 177 23.15 -46.78 17.70
C VAL A 177 23.56 -45.51 18.45
N LYS A 178 24.44 -44.70 17.85
CA LYS A 178 24.94 -43.46 18.47
C LYS A 178 23.87 -42.38 18.57
N VAL A 179 23.06 -42.20 17.53
CA VAL A 179 21.94 -41.24 17.55
C VAL A 179 20.90 -41.65 18.60
N LYS A 180 20.56 -42.93 18.70
CA LYS A 180 19.63 -43.43 19.72
C LYS A 180 20.18 -43.24 21.14
N GLY A 181 21.47 -43.52 21.35
CA GLY A 181 22.14 -43.27 22.63
C GLY A 181 22.14 -41.79 23.01
N ALA A 182 22.53 -40.92 22.08
CA ALA A 182 22.51 -39.47 22.28
C ALA A 182 21.10 -38.95 22.60
N ARG A 183 20.07 -39.46 21.92
CA ARG A 183 18.67 -39.11 22.20
C ARG A 183 18.25 -39.48 23.62
N ILE A 184 18.58 -40.68 24.08
CA ILE A 184 18.25 -41.13 25.45
C ILE A 184 18.88 -40.20 26.49
N ILE A 185 20.13 -39.76 26.28
CA ILE A 185 20.80 -38.80 27.17
C ILE A 185 20.16 -37.41 27.07
N ALA A 186 19.84 -36.93 25.86
CA ALA A 186 19.16 -35.65 25.69
C ALA A 186 17.77 -35.64 26.36
N ASP A 187 17.05 -36.75 26.30
CA ASP A 187 15.76 -36.94 26.97
C ASP A 187 15.94 -37.00 28.51
N SER A 188 16.95 -37.69 29.02
CA SER A 188 17.23 -37.75 30.47
C SER A 188 17.64 -36.39 31.05
N LEU A 189 18.30 -35.56 30.24
CA LEU A 189 18.66 -34.17 30.58
C LEU A 189 17.51 -33.18 30.33
N GLY A 190 16.41 -33.61 29.71
CA GLY A 190 15.28 -32.74 29.35
C GLY A 190 15.58 -31.70 28.27
N ILE A 191 16.67 -31.87 27.51
CA ILE A 191 17.11 -30.91 26.49
C ILE A 191 16.72 -31.31 25.07
N TYR A 192 16.27 -32.54 24.83
CA TYR A 192 15.98 -33.05 23.48
C TYR A 192 15.03 -32.16 22.69
N GLN A 193 13.91 -31.76 23.28
CA GLN A 193 12.93 -30.87 22.65
C GLN A 193 13.50 -29.49 22.30
N THR A 194 14.40 -28.96 23.13
CA THR A 194 15.08 -27.69 22.86
C THR A 194 16.10 -27.82 21.73
N LEU A 195 16.83 -28.94 21.69
CA LEU A 195 17.76 -29.25 20.61
C LEU A 195 17.02 -29.46 19.30
N GLU A 196 15.86 -30.12 19.30
CA GLU A 196 15.04 -30.34 18.11
C GLU A 196 14.47 -29.01 17.59
N ALA A 197 13.88 -28.19 18.46
CA ALA A 197 13.34 -26.87 18.10
C ALA A 197 14.41 -25.90 17.54
N LYS A 198 15.68 -26.07 17.93
CA LYS A 198 16.81 -25.28 17.41
C LYS A 198 17.53 -25.95 16.23
N GLY A 199 17.10 -27.13 15.78
CA GLY A 199 17.77 -27.90 14.73
C GLY A 199 19.12 -28.53 15.13
N LEU A 200 19.47 -28.50 16.41
CA LEU A 200 20.73 -29.00 16.97
C LEU A 200 20.67 -30.48 17.36
N ALA A 201 19.50 -31.11 17.36
CA ALA A 201 19.35 -32.52 17.73
C ALA A 201 20.06 -33.48 16.76
N SER A 202 20.30 -33.03 15.53
CA SER A 202 21.04 -33.74 14.48
C SER A 202 22.46 -33.21 14.27
N ASP A 203 22.90 -32.24 15.08
CA ASP A 203 24.23 -31.64 14.95
C ASP A 203 25.34 -32.66 15.30
N PRO A 204 26.38 -32.82 14.47
CA PRO A 204 27.41 -33.82 14.69
C PRO A 204 28.18 -33.64 16.00
N ASP A 205 28.45 -32.41 16.42
CA ASP A 205 29.21 -32.10 17.63
C ASP A 205 28.36 -32.31 18.87
N ILE A 206 27.07 -31.96 18.82
CA ILE A 206 26.11 -32.25 19.90
C ILE A 206 25.93 -33.76 20.08
N ILE A 207 25.76 -34.53 18.99
CA ILE A 207 25.62 -35.98 19.08
C ILE A 207 26.92 -36.61 19.60
N ASN A 208 28.11 -36.13 19.17
CA ASN A 208 29.39 -36.58 19.73
C ASN A 208 29.49 -36.29 21.24
N MET A 209 29.06 -35.11 21.69
CA MET A 209 29.08 -34.73 23.10
C MET A 209 28.16 -35.64 23.92
N LEU A 210 26.93 -35.87 23.45
CA LEU A 210 25.96 -36.72 24.14
C LEU A 210 26.39 -38.20 24.16
N ASP A 211 26.99 -38.70 23.07
CA ASP A 211 27.59 -40.03 23.02
C ASP A 211 28.77 -40.16 24.00
N THR A 212 29.59 -39.12 24.17
CA THR A 212 30.68 -39.08 25.16
C THR A 212 30.15 -39.06 26.60
N ILE A 213 29.04 -38.35 26.85
CA ILE A 213 28.37 -38.38 28.16
C ILE A 213 27.80 -39.78 28.42
N ALA A 214 27.18 -40.41 27.41
CA ALA A 214 26.64 -41.76 27.51
C ALA A 214 27.73 -42.78 27.87
N SER A 215 28.87 -42.74 27.19
CA SER A 215 29.97 -43.68 27.45
C SER A 215 30.55 -43.54 28.85
N ARG A 216 30.80 -42.31 29.32
CA ARG A 216 31.30 -42.06 30.69
C ARG A 216 30.30 -42.46 31.78
N THR A 217 29.00 -42.21 31.56
CA THR A 217 27.97 -42.58 32.54
C THR A 217 27.81 -44.10 32.64
N THR A 218 28.06 -44.83 31.55
CA THR A 218 28.01 -46.30 31.55
C THR A 218 29.25 -46.91 32.20
N GLU A 219 30.40 -46.23 32.12
CA GLU A 219 31.64 -46.63 32.79
C GLU A 219 31.58 -46.48 34.33
N ASP A 220 30.86 -45.49 34.87
CA ASP A 220 30.72 -45.26 36.32
C ASP A 220 29.72 -46.21 37.03
N VAL A 221 28.99 -47.03 36.27
CA VAL A 221 27.95 -47.96 36.80
C VAL A 221 28.47 -49.42 36.88
N ILE A 222 29.73 -49.68 36.53
CA ILE A 222 30.37 -51.01 36.60
C ILE A 222 31.39 -51.08 37.75
#